data_AF-A0A8T4N1Y2-F1
#
_entry.id   AF-A0A8T4N1Y2-F1
#
_cell.length_a   1.000
_cell.length_b   1.000
_cell.length_c   1.000
_cell.angle_alpha   90.00
_cell.angle_beta   90.00
_cell.angle_gamma   90.00
#
_symmetry.space_group_name_H-M   'P 1'
#
loop_
_entity.id
_entity.type
_entity.pdbx_description
1 polymer ?
#
loop_
_entity_poly.entity_id
_entity_poly.type
_entity_poly.pdbx_seq_one_letter_code
_entity_poly.pdbx_strand_id
1 'polypeptide(L)'
;MLFFNGLEQWGLLTLRISLGVIFAYHAIPKLKMPGAMAKGIGWLSGFVIILGLVEFFSSLAVILGVYTEVGAFFLGVVMLGALYYKIFKWKIPFYVMDKTGWEFDLILLGASITLLFTGAGTISLDALIGVWP
;
A
#
# COMPACT_ATOMS: atom_id res chain seq x y z
N MET A 1 -0.38 -7.75 -33.80
CA MET A 1 -0.43 -7.51 -32.33
C MET A 1 -1.23 -8.61 -31.64
N LEU A 2 -0.73 -9.86 -31.58
CA LEU A 2 -1.48 -11.00 -31.02
C LEU A 2 -0.81 -11.67 -29.80
N PHE A 3 0.38 -11.21 -29.38
CA PHE A 3 1.14 -11.81 -28.28
C PHE A 3 0.94 -11.13 -26.91
N PHE A 4 0.24 -9.98 -26.85
CA PHE A 4 0.08 -9.19 -25.62
C PHE A 4 -1.31 -9.25 -24.97
N ASN A 5 -2.27 -9.98 -25.55
CA ASN A 5 -3.62 -10.06 -24.98
C ASN A 5 -3.56 -10.73 -23.59
N GLY A 6 -3.81 -9.96 -22.53
CA GLY A 6 -3.91 -10.42 -21.14
C GLY A 6 -2.65 -10.34 -20.29
N LEU A 7 -1.47 -10.02 -20.83
CA LEU A 7 -0.24 -9.90 -20.02
C LEU A 7 -0.30 -8.74 -19.01
N GLU A 8 -0.95 -7.65 -19.40
CA GLU A 8 -1.24 -6.51 -18.52
C GLU A 8 -2.01 -6.94 -17.26
N GLN A 9 -2.91 -7.92 -17.36
CA GLN A 9 -3.77 -8.38 -16.28
C GLN A 9 -2.97 -9.15 -15.23
N TRP A 10 -2.01 -9.97 -15.69
CA TRP A 10 -1.03 -10.61 -14.83
C TRP A 10 -0.09 -9.60 -14.17
N GLY A 11 0.28 -8.54 -14.88
CA GLY A 11 1.05 -7.41 -14.32
C GLY A 11 0.31 -6.73 -13.18
N LEU A 12 -0.96 -6.38 -13.39
CA LEU A 12 -1.82 -5.78 -12.36
C LEU A 12 -2.03 -6.71 -11.16
N LEU A 13 -2.31 -7.99 -11.40
CA LEU A 13 -2.44 -8.98 -10.32
C LEU A 13 -1.15 -9.05 -9.49
N THR A 14 0.00 -9.16 -10.15
CA THR A 14 1.30 -9.23 -9.46
C THR A 14 1.52 -7.97 -8.62
N LEU A 15 1.27 -6.79 -9.19
CA LEU A 15 1.39 -5.52 -8.49
C LEU A 15 0.49 -5.46 -7.24
N ARG A 16 -0.76 -5.90 -7.37
CA ARG A 16 -1.73 -5.95 -6.26
C ARG A 16 -1.29 -6.88 -5.15
N ILE A 17 -0.87 -8.10 -5.49
CA ILE A 17 -0.41 -9.08 -4.49
C ILE A 17 0.84 -8.56 -3.78
N SER A 18 1.83 -8.05 -4.51
CA SER A 18 3.06 -7.51 -3.90
C SER A 18 2.77 -6.32 -2.98
N LEU A 19 2.03 -5.32 -3.46
CA LEU A 19 1.68 -4.14 -2.69
C LEU A 19 0.88 -4.53 -1.43
N GLY A 20 -0.16 -5.34 -1.62
CA GLY A 20 -1.04 -5.75 -0.53
C GLY A 20 -0.33 -6.58 0.53
N VAL A 21 0.52 -7.55 0.16
CA VAL A 21 1.27 -8.35 1.15
C VAL A 21 2.19 -7.47 2.00
N ILE A 22 2.87 -6.50 1.39
CA ILE A 22 3.73 -5.55 2.11
C ILE A 22 2.90 -4.79 3.15
N PHE A 23 1.78 -4.18 2.76
CA PHE A 23 0.94 -3.43 3.68
C PHE A 23 0.27 -4.27 4.75
N ALA A 24 -0.19 -5.48 4.41
CA ALA A 24 -0.75 -6.42 5.38
C ALA A 24 0.29 -6.77 6.46
N TYR A 25 1.55 -6.97 6.08
CA TYR A 25 2.65 -7.20 7.02
C TYR A 25 2.94 -5.96 7.88
N HIS A 26 2.98 -4.76 7.27
CA HIS A 26 3.20 -3.50 7.97
C HIS A 26 2.08 -3.11 8.95
N ALA A 27 0.86 -3.60 8.74
CA ALA A 27 -0.27 -3.39 9.63
C ALA A 27 -0.14 -4.17 10.95
N ILE A 28 0.48 -5.36 10.94
CA ILE A 28 0.61 -6.24 12.12
C ILE A 28 1.18 -5.53 13.35
N PRO A 29 2.37 -4.89 13.30
CA PRO A 29 2.92 -4.22 14.48
C PRO A 29 2.08 -3.02 14.92
N LYS A 30 1.39 -2.35 13.99
CA LYS A 30 0.49 -1.22 14.32
C LYS A 30 -0.75 -1.68 15.06
N LEU A 31 -1.24 -2.89 14.80
CA LEU A 31 -2.39 -3.48 15.47
C LEU A 31 -2.03 -4.22 16.75
N LYS A 32 -0.90 -4.95 16.77
CA LYS A 32 -0.47 -5.76 17.93
C LYS A 32 0.33 -4.97 18.97
N MET A 33 1.08 -3.97 18.55
CA MET A 33 2.01 -3.22 19.41
C MET A 33 1.87 -1.69 19.23
N PRO A 34 0.64 -1.14 19.23
CA PRO A 34 0.43 0.27 18.88
C PRO A 34 1.13 1.23 19.85
N GLY A 35 1.20 0.90 21.14
CA GLY A 35 1.87 1.74 22.13
C GLY A 35 3.39 1.84 21.93
N ALA A 36 4.05 0.76 21.49
CA ALA A 36 5.48 0.77 21.20
C ALA A 36 5.77 1.58 19.92
N MET A 37 4.98 1.35 18.88
CA MET A 37 5.07 2.09 17.62
C MET A 37 4.81 3.59 17.82
N ALA A 38 3.78 3.93 18.59
CA ALA A 38 3.40 5.30 18.91
C ALA A 38 4.51 6.07 19.61
N LYS A 39 5.21 5.43 20.57
CA LYS A 39 6.39 6.03 21.23
C LYS A 39 7.52 6.31 20.24
N GLY A 40 7.78 5.40 19.30
CA GLY A 40 8.85 5.55 18.30
C GLY A 40 8.63 6.73 17.34
N ILE A 41 7.37 7.05 17.02
CA ILE A 41 7.02 8.11 16.08
C ILE A 41 6.46 9.38 16.74
N GLY A 42 6.29 9.38 18.06
CA GLY A 42 5.73 10.50 18.83
C GLY A 42 4.23 10.71 18.66
N TRP A 43 3.47 9.64 18.40
CA TRP A 43 2.02 9.69 18.20
C TRP A 43 1.23 9.18 19.40
N LEU A 44 -0.08 9.38 19.39
CA LEU A 44 -0.99 8.67 20.28
C LEU A 44 -1.26 7.26 19.74
N SER A 45 -1.34 6.28 20.64
CA SER A 45 -1.61 4.87 20.29
C SER A 45 -2.88 4.69 19.46
N GLY A 46 -3.91 5.50 19.70
CA GLY A 46 -5.16 5.46 18.93
C GLY A 46 -4.96 5.74 17.44
N PHE A 47 -4.15 6.75 17.09
CA PHE A 47 -3.85 7.05 15.69
C PHE A 47 -3.05 5.95 15.00
N VAL A 48 -2.17 5.26 15.73
CA VAL A 48 -1.42 4.11 15.20
C VAL A 48 -2.35 2.92 14.92
N ILE A 49 -3.34 2.68 15.79
CA ILE A 49 -4.35 1.63 15.55
C ILE A 49 -5.16 1.97 14.30
N ILE A 50 -5.65 3.21 14.17
CA ILE A 50 -6.39 3.66 12.98
C ILE A 50 -5.55 3.46 11.72
N LEU A 51 -4.27 3.86 11.75
CA LEU A 51 -3.35 3.65 10.64
C LEU A 51 -3.21 2.15 10.29
N GLY A 52 -3.05 1.29 11.30
CA GLY A 52 -2.98 -0.16 11.11
C GLY A 52 -4.25 -0.75 10.51
N LEU A 53 -5.44 -0.27 10.92
CA LEU A 53 -6.72 -0.71 10.34
C LEU A 53 -6.84 -0.27 8.89
N VAL A 54 -6.48 0.98 8.58
CA VAL A 54 -6.48 1.51 7.20
C VAL A 54 -5.56 0.67 6.31
N GLU A 55 -4.33 0.42 6.75
CA GLU A 55 -3.38 -0.42 6.00
C GLU A 55 -3.90 -1.84 5.80
N PHE A 56 -4.45 -2.46 6.86
CA PHE A 56 -4.95 -3.83 6.79
C PHE A 56 -6.12 -3.97 5.81
N PHE A 57 -7.18 -3.17 5.96
CA PHE A 57 -8.36 -3.29 5.09
C PHE A 57 -8.06 -2.85 3.65
N SER A 58 -7.25 -1.81 3.46
CA SER A 58 -6.85 -1.39 2.12
C SER A 58 -5.98 -2.43 1.43
N SER A 59 -5.10 -3.11 2.17
CA SER A 59 -4.31 -4.21 1.63
C SER A 59 -5.16 -5.40 1.20
N LEU A 60 -6.18 -5.75 1.99
CA LEU A 60 -7.10 -6.84 1.66
C LEU A 60 -7.95 -6.50 0.43
N ALA A 61 -8.47 -5.27 0.35
CA ALA A 61 -9.17 -4.74 -0.80
C ALA A 61 -8.34 -4.87 -2.08
N VAL A 62 -7.08 -4.44 -2.05
CA VAL A 62 -6.16 -4.54 -3.20
C VAL A 62 -5.83 -6.00 -3.55
N ILE A 63 -5.51 -6.86 -2.57
CA ILE A 63 -5.21 -8.29 -2.82
C ILE A 63 -6.37 -8.99 -3.53
N LEU A 64 -7.57 -8.86 -2.97
CA LEU A 64 -8.77 -9.49 -3.52
C LEU A 64 -9.22 -8.83 -4.82
N GLY A 65 -8.80 -7.59 -5.03
CA GLY A 65 -9.26 -6.76 -6.13
C GLY A 65 -10.72 -6.40 -5.94
N VAL A 66 -11.07 -5.85 -4.77
CA VAL A 66 -12.40 -5.35 -4.42
C VAL A 66 -12.27 -3.88 -4.07
N TYR A 67 -12.91 -2.99 -4.81
CA TYR A 67 -12.72 -1.53 -4.71
C TYR A 67 -11.23 -1.17 -4.68
N THR A 68 -10.47 -1.72 -5.64
CA THR A 68 -9.00 -1.62 -5.66
C THR A 68 -8.53 -0.18 -5.64
N GLU A 69 -9.19 0.71 -6.38
CA GLU A 69 -8.87 2.13 -6.49
C GLU A 69 -9.01 2.81 -5.12
N VAL A 70 -10.05 2.47 -4.36
CA VAL A 70 -10.29 3.01 -3.01
C VAL A 70 -9.20 2.53 -2.06
N GLY A 71 -8.87 1.23 -2.09
CA GLY A 71 -7.77 0.68 -1.30
C GLY A 71 -6.43 1.35 -1.67
N ALA A 72 -6.13 1.45 -2.96
CA ALA A 72 -4.92 2.07 -3.48
C ALA A 72 -4.81 3.55 -3.11
N PHE A 73 -5.92 4.31 -3.11
CA PHE A 73 -5.96 5.69 -2.63
C PHE A 73 -5.50 5.78 -1.17
N PHE A 74 -6.07 4.97 -0.29
CA PHE A 74 -5.69 4.99 1.14
C PHE A 74 -4.25 4.56 1.35
N LEU A 75 -3.76 3.52 0.67
CA LEU A 75 -2.36 3.11 0.73
C LEU A 75 -1.43 4.23 0.23
N GLY A 76 -1.82 4.93 -0.84
CA GLY A 76 -1.10 6.09 -1.35
C GLY A 76 -1.01 7.23 -0.31
N VAL A 77 -2.11 7.55 0.37
CA VAL A 77 -2.12 8.54 1.46
C VAL A 77 -1.19 8.12 2.60
N VAL A 78 -1.17 6.84 2.97
CA VAL A 78 -0.22 6.31 3.97
C VAL A 78 1.23 6.52 3.52
N MET A 79 1.55 6.28 2.24
CA MET A 79 2.91 6.50 1.71
C MET A 79 3.30 7.98 1.65
N LEU A 80 2.37 8.88 1.34
CA LEU A 80 2.63 10.32 1.43
C LEU A 80 3.01 10.72 2.87
N GLY A 81 2.31 10.17 3.86
CA GLY A 81 2.68 10.32 5.27
C GLY A 81 4.07 9.77 5.56
N ALA A 82 4.35 8.52 5.17
CA ALA A 82 5.64 7.88 5.39
C ALA A 82 6.81 8.67 4.77
N LEU A 83 6.66 9.12 3.52
CA LEU A 83 7.61 9.98 2.83
C LEU A 83 7.81 11.31 3.57
N TYR A 84 6.73 11.96 4.00
CA TYR A 84 6.83 13.20 4.77
C TYR A 84 7.68 13.00 6.04
N TYR A 85 7.42 11.94 6.81
CA TYR A 85 8.17 11.64 8.02
C TYR A 85 9.64 11.32 7.71
N LYS A 86 9.92 10.43 6.76
CA LYS A 86 11.30 10.07 6.42
C LYS A 86 12.11 11.24 5.87
N ILE A 87 11.56 12.02 4.93
CA ILE A 87 12.27 13.11 4.26
C ILE A 87 12.40 14.34 5.15
N PHE A 88 11.30 14.79 5.77
CA PHE A 88 11.28 16.09 6.45
C PHE A 88 11.53 16.00 7.95
N LYS A 89 11.04 14.96 8.64
CA LYS A 89 11.15 14.83 10.09
C LYS A 89 12.38 14.04 10.53
N TRP A 90 12.59 12.87 9.95
CA TRP A 90 13.65 11.94 10.36
C TRP A 90 14.94 12.08 9.54
N LYS A 91 14.91 12.84 8.44
CA LYS A 91 16.07 13.10 7.57
C LYS A 91 16.76 11.81 7.12
N ILE A 92 15.96 10.77 6.83
CA ILE A 92 16.45 9.51 6.30
C ILE A 92 16.85 9.75 4.83
N PRO A 93 18.04 9.30 4.38
CA PRO A 93 18.45 9.46 2.98
C PRO A 93 17.66 8.53 2.05
N PHE A 94 17.81 8.75 0.73
CA PHE A 94 17.12 7.95 -0.28
C PHE A 94 17.38 6.46 -0.11
N TYR A 95 18.61 6.10 0.22
CA TYR A 95 19.05 4.74 0.50
C TYR A 95 19.88 4.72 1.78
N VAL A 96 19.76 3.64 2.57
CA VAL A 96 20.59 3.38 3.76
C VAL A 96 20.90 1.88 3.85
N MET A 97 22.03 1.50 4.45
CA MET A 97 22.44 0.09 4.56
C MET A 97 21.77 -0.68 5.70
N ASP A 98 21.45 -0.01 6.81
CA ASP A 98 21.00 -0.62 8.07
C ASP A 98 19.48 -0.61 8.25
N LYS A 99 18.77 0.13 7.40
CA LYS A 99 17.32 0.32 7.43
C LYS A 99 16.83 0.72 6.05
N THR A 100 15.52 0.69 5.88
CA THR A 100 14.89 1.13 4.64
C THR A 100 15.00 2.65 4.49
N GLY A 101 15.58 3.10 3.37
CA GLY A 101 15.52 4.50 2.96
C GLY A 101 14.10 4.91 2.58
N TRP A 102 13.95 6.07 1.93
CA TRP A 102 12.65 6.50 1.41
C TRP A 102 12.39 6.07 -0.04
N GLU A 103 13.37 5.43 -0.70
CA GLU A 103 13.21 4.79 -2.01
C GLU A 103 12.13 3.71 -2.01
N PHE A 104 12.00 2.97 -0.89
CA PHE A 104 10.96 1.97 -0.75
C PHE A 104 9.56 2.57 -0.68
N ASP A 105 9.35 3.63 0.11
CA ASP A 105 8.02 4.27 0.20
C ASP A 105 7.66 4.96 -1.12
N LEU A 106 8.66 5.46 -1.87
CA LEU A 106 8.44 6.02 -3.20
C LEU A 106 7.90 4.97 -4.18
N ILE A 107 8.49 3.78 -4.23
CA ILE A 107 8.00 2.73 -5.15
C ILE A 107 6.62 2.21 -4.74
N LEU A 108 6.33 2.11 -3.44
CA LEU A 108 4.99 1.75 -2.95
C LEU A 108 3.95 2.83 -3.28
N LEU A 109 4.32 4.12 -3.21
CA LEU A 109 3.47 5.20 -3.67
C LEU A 109 3.21 5.09 -5.18
N GLY A 110 4.26 4.83 -5.98
CA GLY A 110 4.12 4.63 -7.43
C GLY A 110 3.20 3.46 -7.78
N ALA A 111 3.32 2.34 -7.07
CA ALA A 111 2.43 1.19 -7.19
C ALA A 111 0.98 1.54 -6.83
N SER A 112 0.79 2.27 -5.72
CA SER A 112 -0.53 2.73 -5.28
C SER A 112 -1.18 3.66 -6.30
N ILE A 113 -0.42 4.63 -6.85
CA ILE A 113 -0.90 5.54 -7.90
C ILE A 113 -1.25 4.77 -9.17
N THR A 114 -0.44 3.77 -9.54
CA THR A 114 -0.72 2.94 -10.70
C THR A 114 -2.08 2.26 -10.53
N LEU A 115 -2.29 1.52 -9.43
CA LEU A 115 -3.56 0.85 -9.17
C LEU A 115 -4.74 1.81 -8.96
N LEU A 116 -4.50 3.03 -8.47
CA LEU A 116 -5.53 4.06 -8.37
C LEU A 116 -6.11 4.45 -9.73
N PHE A 117 -5.28 4.46 -10.78
CA PHE A 117 -5.70 4.91 -12.12
C PHE A 117 -5.91 3.77 -13.12
N THR A 118 -5.30 2.61 -12.90
CA THR A 118 -5.48 1.44 -13.75
C THR A 118 -6.48 0.45 -13.19
N GLY A 119 -6.82 0.54 -11.90
CA GLY A 119 -7.65 -0.38 -11.12
C GLY A 119 -7.08 -1.80 -10.94
N ALA A 120 -7.96 -2.72 -10.54
CA ALA A 120 -7.79 -4.17 -10.29
C ALA A 120 -7.34 -5.06 -11.47
N GLY A 121 -7.76 -4.75 -12.70
CA GLY A 121 -7.68 -5.65 -13.85
C GLY A 121 -8.79 -6.73 -13.85
N THR A 122 -8.86 -7.52 -14.92
CA THR A 122 -9.91 -8.53 -15.12
C THR A 122 -9.76 -9.77 -14.24
N ILE A 123 -8.57 -10.01 -13.68
CA ILE A 123 -8.32 -11.10 -12.72
C ILE A 123 -8.59 -10.60 -11.30
N SER A 124 -9.81 -10.15 -11.02
CA SER A 124 -10.21 -9.52 -9.75
C SER A 124 -11.63 -9.87 -9.36
N LEU A 125 -11.99 -9.64 -8.09
CA LEU A 125 -13.39 -9.72 -7.67
C LEU A 125 -14.23 -8.55 -8.20
N ASP A 126 -13.64 -7.37 -8.43
CA ASP A 126 -14.29 -6.23 -9.07
C ASP A 126 -14.85 -6.62 -10.45
N ALA A 127 -14.06 -7.38 -11.23
CA ALA A 127 -14.48 -7.92 -12.52
C ALA A 127 -15.59 -8.99 -12.38
N LEU A 128 -15.56 -9.78 -11.31
CA LEU A 128 -16.58 -10.80 -11.03
C LEU A 128 -17.94 -10.18 -10.64
N ILE A 129 -17.94 -9.10 -9.86
CA ILE A 129 -19.18 -8.45 -9.39
C ILE A 129 -19.63 -7.26 -10.25
N GLY A 130 -18.88 -6.96 -11.32
CA GLY A 130 -19.25 -5.95 -12.32
C GLY A 130 -19.06 -4.50 -11.87
N VAL A 131 -18.17 -4.25 -10.90
CA VAL A 131 -17.76 -2.89 -10.47
C VAL A 131 -16.40 -2.48 -11.05
N TRP A 132 -15.82 -3.34 -11.87
CA TRP A 132 -14.63 -3.07 -12.66
C TRP A 132 -14.89 -2.05 -13.78
N PRO A 133 -14.15 -0.92 -13.85
CA PRO A 133 -14.27 0.04 -14.94
C PRO A 133 -13.80 -0.49 -16.31
#